data_AF-A0A4V1QXJ6-F1
#
_entry.id   AF-A0A4V1QXJ6-F1
#
_cell.length_a   1.000
_cell.length_b   1.000
_cell.length_c   1.000
_cell.angle_alpha   90.00
_cell.angle_beta   90.00
_cell.angle_gamma   90.00
#
_symmetry.space_group_name_H-M   'P 1'
#
loop_
_entity.id
_entity.type
_entity.pdbx_description
1 polymer ?
#
loop_
_entity_poly.entity_id
_entity_poly.type
_entity_poly.pdbx_seq_one_letter_code
_entity_poly.pdbx_strand_id
1 'polypeptide(L)'
;MKKLLMISALSMMLVACGGAVKEKDLVQKYQLTPNSAVHWDQTMIQVIPAESKLSDWYGNENPINYLQKTGRMNEKDYNFLVSLSQKKAEQISKDEYEQFLDLLTSYVNSLPRKFFLSNTNIKDPKGLVKLMVRESNSTLDNPSRYIKESIASPEEWKQIVAFASQDDLKEKDVKKLRKILNSFIKDPELYNPEVWYRREVSERMLELSNMQKAGNLTKMEQNNINAKALYLAYPEYFSKLDKWDK
;
A
#
# COMPACT_ATOMS: atom_id res chain seq x y z
N MET A 1 20.16 -32.70 30.43
CA MET A 1 20.63 -31.34 30.05
C MET A 1 21.66 -31.53 28.93
N LYS A 2 21.43 -31.19 27.67
CA LYS A 2 21.16 -29.86 27.10
C LYS A 2 20.34 -30.03 25.81
N LYS A 3 19.23 -29.30 25.68
CA LYS A 3 18.51 -29.13 24.41
C LYS A 3 19.34 -28.16 23.55
N LEU A 4 19.75 -28.59 22.37
CA LEU A 4 20.34 -27.72 21.35
C LEU A 4 19.17 -27.00 20.66
N LEU A 5 18.94 -25.73 20.99
CA LEU A 5 18.08 -24.83 20.21
C LEU A 5 18.89 -24.36 19.00
N MET A 6 18.66 -24.95 17.83
CA MET A 6 19.03 -24.31 16.56
C MET A 6 17.89 -23.40 16.13
N ILE A 7 18.04 -22.11 16.42
CA ILE A 7 17.30 -21.04 15.73
C ILE A 7 18.04 -20.86 14.40
N SER A 8 17.55 -21.51 13.34
CA SER A 8 18.00 -21.19 11.99
C SER A 8 17.43 -19.83 11.60
N ALA A 9 18.27 -18.81 11.65
CA ALA A 9 18.01 -17.52 11.02
C ALA A 9 17.88 -17.74 9.50
N LEU A 10 16.64 -17.81 9.01
CA LEU A 10 16.36 -17.82 7.58
C LEU A 10 16.56 -16.39 7.06
N SER A 11 17.79 -16.07 6.68
CA SER A 11 18.11 -14.85 5.94
C SER A 11 17.51 -14.93 4.55
N MET A 12 16.26 -14.46 4.39
CA MET A 12 15.66 -14.22 3.08
C MET A 12 16.32 -12.99 2.45
N MET A 13 17.33 -13.20 1.61
CA MET A 13 17.65 -12.22 0.57
C MET A 13 16.54 -12.29 -0.49
N LEU A 14 15.51 -11.45 -0.34
CA LEU A 14 14.53 -11.24 -1.40
C LEU A 14 15.18 -10.35 -2.48
N VAL A 15 15.69 -10.98 -3.52
CA VAL A 15 15.87 -10.29 -4.81
C VAL A 15 14.47 -10.08 -5.38
N ALA A 16 13.86 -8.95 -5.05
CA ALA A 16 12.59 -8.53 -5.62
C ALA A 16 12.81 -8.09 -7.08
N CYS A 17 12.87 -9.05 -8.00
CA CYS A 17 12.62 -8.77 -9.41
C CYS A 17 11.13 -8.46 -9.58
N GLY A 18 10.77 -7.26 -10.04
CA GLY A 18 9.39 -6.77 -10.19
C GLY A 18 8.55 -7.45 -11.27
N GLY A 19 8.59 -8.77 -11.36
CA GLY A 19 7.72 -9.59 -12.22
C GLY A 19 6.51 -10.13 -11.47
N ALA A 20 5.52 -10.66 -12.22
CA ALA A 20 4.42 -11.40 -11.64
C ALA A 20 4.95 -12.61 -10.85
N VAL A 21 4.40 -12.84 -9.65
CA VAL A 21 4.72 -13.99 -8.82
C VAL A 21 4.24 -15.25 -9.52
N LYS A 22 5.09 -16.27 -9.59
CA LYS A 22 4.71 -17.57 -10.17
C LYS A 22 4.20 -18.49 -9.07
N GLU A 23 3.30 -19.38 -9.46
CA GLU A 23 2.74 -20.41 -8.58
C GLU A 23 3.82 -21.20 -7.83
N LYS A 24 4.83 -21.68 -8.56
CA LYS A 24 5.97 -22.43 -8.00
C LYS A 24 6.74 -21.65 -6.94
N ASP A 25 6.81 -20.32 -7.08
CA ASP A 25 7.50 -19.47 -6.12
C ASP A 25 6.72 -19.43 -4.81
N LEU A 26 5.38 -19.31 -4.86
CA LEU A 26 4.52 -19.35 -3.67
C LEU A 26 4.57 -20.72 -2.99
N VAL A 27 4.49 -21.80 -3.76
CA VAL A 27 4.56 -23.17 -3.22
C VAL A 27 5.87 -23.38 -2.46
N GLN A 28 7.00 -22.98 -3.05
CA GLN A 28 8.30 -23.14 -2.41
C GLN A 28 8.46 -22.22 -1.19
N LYS A 29 8.10 -20.94 -1.31
CA LYS A 29 8.30 -19.92 -0.27
C LYS A 29 7.45 -20.18 0.97
N TYR A 30 6.21 -20.63 0.79
CA TYR A 30 5.26 -20.88 1.89
C TYR A 30 5.03 -22.35 2.19
N GLN A 31 5.76 -23.26 1.52
CA GLN A 31 5.63 -24.71 1.70
C GLN A 31 4.18 -25.17 1.54
N LEU A 32 3.51 -24.69 0.49
CA LEU A 32 2.10 -25.00 0.25
C LEU A 32 1.92 -26.48 -0.07
N THR A 33 0.87 -27.06 0.49
CA THR A 33 0.50 -28.48 0.32
C THR A 33 -1.02 -28.60 0.14
N PRO A 34 -1.55 -29.79 -0.19
CA PRO A 34 -3.00 -30.03 -0.17
C PRO A 34 -3.67 -29.64 1.16
N ASN A 35 -2.96 -29.76 2.29
CA ASN A 35 -3.47 -29.30 3.58
C ASN A 35 -3.66 -27.77 3.65
N SER A 36 -2.83 -26.99 2.94
CA SER A 36 -3.00 -25.54 2.79
C SER A 36 -4.27 -25.20 2.02
N ALA A 37 -4.67 -26.03 1.05
CA ALA A 37 -5.92 -25.87 0.30
C ALA A 37 -7.17 -26.17 1.15
N VAL A 38 -7.09 -27.16 2.04
CA VAL A 38 -8.15 -27.40 3.05
C VAL A 38 -8.29 -26.19 3.98
N HIS A 39 -7.17 -25.57 4.37
CA HIS A 39 -7.12 -24.37 5.22
C HIS A 39 -6.90 -23.11 4.37
N TRP A 40 -7.63 -22.99 3.26
CA TRP A 40 -7.40 -21.94 2.27
C TRP A 40 -7.53 -20.53 2.85
N ASP A 41 -8.41 -20.33 3.82
CA ASP A 41 -8.69 -19.04 4.45
C ASP A 41 -7.48 -18.56 5.25
N GLN A 42 -6.93 -19.42 6.10
CA GLN A 42 -5.71 -19.17 6.86
C GLN A 42 -4.52 -18.96 5.93
N THR A 43 -4.42 -19.80 4.90
CA THR A 43 -3.36 -19.70 3.89
C THR A 43 -3.41 -18.36 3.16
N MET A 44 -4.59 -17.91 2.71
CA MET A 44 -4.75 -16.62 2.05
C MET A 44 -4.48 -15.44 2.98
N ILE A 45 -4.94 -15.50 4.24
CA ILE A 45 -4.69 -14.46 5.25
C ILE A 45 -3.19 -14.35 5.59
N GLN A 46 -2.41 -15.40 5.43
CA GLN A 46 -0.96 -15.37 5.60
C GLN A 46 -0.23 -14.90 4.34
N VAL A 47 -0.50 -15.55 3.20
CA VAL A 47 0.27 -15.37 1.97
C VAL A 47 0.01 -14.00 1.34
N ILE A 48 -1.25 -13.57 1.24
CA ILE A 48 -1.58 -12.31 0.56
C ILE A 48 -0.92 -11.10 1.23
N PRO A 49 -1.02 -10.90 2.56
CA PRO A 49 -0.31 -9.80 3.21
C PRO A 49 1.19 -9.92 3.11
N ALA A 50 1.76 -11.13 3.17
CA ALA A 50 3.20 -11.34 3.09
C ALA A 50 3.78 -11.08 1.68
N GLU A 51 2.98 -11.22 0.64
CA GLU A 51 3.35 -10.85 -0.75
C GLU A 51 2.98 -9.39 -1.09
N SER A 52 2.11 -8.76 -0.30
CA SER A 52 1.73 -7.37 -0.49
C SER A 52 2.81 -6.44 0.06
N LYS A 53 3.34 -5.55 -0.79
CA LYS A 53 4.30 -4.53 -0.34
C LYS A 53 3.64 -3.46 0.53
N LEU A 54 2.33 -3.25 0.36
CA LEU A 54 1.53 -2.32 1.17
C LEU A 54 0.20 -2.95 1.57
N SER A 55 -0.16 -2.79 2.84
CA SER A 55 -1.48 -3.17 3.36
C SER A 55 -2.65 -2.48 2.64
N ASP A 56 -2.44 -1.26 2.14
CA ASP A 56 -3.44 -0.49 1.41
C ASP A 56 -3.86 -1.13 0.07
N TRP A 57 -3.10 -2.08 -0.47
CA TRP A 57 -3.49 -2.83 -1.68
C TRP A 57 -4.75 -3.66 -1.48
N TYR A 58 -5.01 -4.08 -0.24
CA TYR A 58 -6.21 -4.78 0.19
C TYR A 58 -7.01 -3.99 1.23
N GLY A 59 -6.91 -2.66 1.21
CA GLY A 59 -7.75 -1.78 2.04
C GLY A 59 -7.40 -1.76 3.53
N ASN A 60 -6.24 -2.31 3.92
CA ASN A 60 -5.85 -2.51 5.32
C ASN A 60 -6.94 -3.25 6.12
N GLU A 61 -7.62 -4.21 5.48
CA GLU A 61 -8.61 -5.09 6.08
C GLU A 61 -8.23 -6.57 5.89
N ASN A 62 -9.13 -7.49 6.22
CA ASN A 62 -8.92 -8.89 5.88
C ASN A 62 -8.88 -9.05 4.33
N PRO A 63 -7.83 -9.66 3.76
CA PRO A 63 -7.68 -9.75 2.31
C PRO A 63 -8.81 -10.53 1.62
N ILE A 64 -9.41 -11.53 2.28
CA ILE A 64 -10.56 -12.28 1.75
C ILE A 64 -11.78 -11.36 1.65
N ASN A 65 -12.07 -10.58 2.71
CA ASN A 65 -13.17 -9.62 2.70
C ASN A 65 -12.98 -8.59 1.58
N TYR A 66 -11.75 -8.09 1.39
CA TYR A 66 -11.45 -7.17 0.30
C TYR A 66 -11.68 -7.81 -1.08
N LEU A 67 -11.20 -9.04 -1.30
CA LEU A 67 -11.38 -9.74 -2.57
C LEU A 67 -12.86 -9.96 -2.90
N GLN A 68 -13.68 -10.31 -1.90
CA GLN A 68 -15.13 -10.47 -2.08
C GLN A 68 -15.82 -9.14 -2.37
N LYS A 69 -15.59 -8.11 -1.55
CA LYS A 69 -16.20 -6.77 -1.72
C LYS A 69 -15.86 -6.12 -3.06
N THR A 70 -14.68 -6.41 -3.59
CA THR A 70 -14.22 -5.88 -4.88
C THR A 70 -14.61 -6.77 -6.07
N GLY A 71 -15.29 -7.90 -5.84
CA GLY A 71 -15.69 -8.86 -6.86
C GLY A 71 -14.53 -9.64 -7.49
N ARG A 72 -13.33 -9.53 -6.92
CA ARG A 72 -12.14 -10.27 -7.38
C ARG A 72 -12.22 -11.74 -7.04
N MET A 73 -12.80 -12.05 -5.88
CA MET A 73 -13.27 -13.39 -5.54
C MET A 73 -14.77 -13.41 -5.79
N ASN A 74 -15.17 -14.05 -6.88
CA ASN A 74 -16.59 -14.22 -7.20
C ASN A 74 -17.19 -15.40 -6.42
N GLU A 75 -18.51 -15.57 -6.52
CA GLU A 75 -19.23 -16.64 -5.81
C GLU A 75 -18.76 -18.04 -6.20
N LYS A 76 -18.42 -18.28 -7.48
CA LYS A 76 -17.92 -19.58 -7.93
C LYS A 76 -16.57 -19.91 -7.29
N ASP A 77 -15.64 -18.95 -7.27
CA ASP A 77 -14.32 -19.13 -6.67
C ASP A 77 -14.45 -19.33 -5.15
N TYR A 78 -15.31 -18.55 -4.49
CA TYR A 78 -15.58 -18.72 -3.07
C TYR A 78 -16.18 -20.10 -2.75
N ASN A 79 -17.19 -20.54 -3.50
CA ASN A 79 -17.83 -21.84 -3.31
C ASN A 79 -16.85 -23.01 -3.55
N PHE A 80 -15.96 -22.87 -4.54
CA PHE A 80 -14.88 -23.81 -4.76
C PHE A 80 -13.97 -23.89 -3.52
N LEU A 81 -13.49 -22.76 -3.00
CA LEU A 81 -12.63 -22.71 -1.82
C LEU A 81 -13.32 -23.32 -0.59
N VAL A 82 -14.59 -22.98 -0.34
CA VAL A 82 -15.41 -23.58 0.73
C VAL A 82 -15.50 -25.09 0.58
N SER A 83 -15.65 -25.62 -0.64
CA SER A 83 -15.70 -27.07 -0.87
C SER A 83 -14.40 -27.80 -0.48
N LEU A 84 -13.24 -27.14 -0.61
CA LEU A 84 -11.95 -27.70 -0.19
C LEU A 84 -11.88 -27.86 1.33
N SER A 85 -12.42 -26.89 2.08
CA SER A 85 -12.43 -26.91 3.55
C SER A 85 -13.27 -28.04 4.16
N GLN A 86 -14.12 -28.69 3.36
CA GLN A 86 -14.96 -29.82 3.77
C GLN A 86 -14.27 -31.18 3.57
N LYS A 87 -13.07 -31.19 2.98
CA LYS A 87 -12.32 -32.41 2.67
C LYS A 87 -11.14 -32.61 3.62
N LYS A 88 -10.66 -33.84 3.72
CA LYS A 88 -9.34 -34.12 4.29
C LYS A 88 -8.25 -33.88 3.25
N ALA A 89 -7.04 -33.56 3.69
CA ALA A 89 -5.92 -33.23 2.80
C ALA A 89 -5.61 -34.35 1.78
N GLU A 90 -5.76 -35.62 2.18
CA GLU A 90 -5.52 -36.79 1.32
C GLU A 90 -6.59 -36.98 0.23
N GLN A 91 -7.73 -36.28 0.35
CA GLN A 91 -8.86 -36.35 -0.58
C GLN A 91 -8.86 -35.22 -1.61
N ILE A 92 -7.94 -34.26 -1.47
CA ILE A 92 -7.75 -33.19 -2.44
C ILE A 92 -7.10 -33.77 -3.69
N SER A 93 -7.77 -33.65 -4.82
CA SER A 93 -7.19 -34.11 -6.09
C SER A 93 -6.06 -33.17 -6.52
N LYS A 94 -5.23 -33.64 -7.45
CA LYS A 94 -4.17 -32.81 -8.06
C LYS A 94 -4.78 -31.56 -8.73
N ASP A 95 -5.84 -31.75 -9.51
CA ASP A 95 -6.51 -30.66 -10.24
C ASP A 95 -7.12 -29.62 -9.29
N GLU A 96 -7.70 -30.06 -8.17
CA GLU A 96 -8.23 -29.16 -7.13
C GLU A 96 -7.12 -28.36 -6.46
N TYR A 97 -5.98 -29.00 -6.19
CA TYR A 97 -4.83 -28.32 -5.61
C TYR A 97 -4.25 -27.28 -6.58
N GLU A 98 -4.09 -27.63 -7.86
CA GLU A 98 -3.63 -26.71 -8.90
C GLU A 98 -4.60 -25.53 -9.06
N GLN A 99 -5.91 -25.78 -9.10
CA GLN A 99 -6.91 -24.70 -9.16
C GLN A 99 -6.87 -23.78 -7.93
N PHE A 100 -6.62 -24.31 -6.73
CA PHE A 100 -6.40 -23.48 -5.53
C PHE A 100 -5.17 -22.59 -5.67
N LEU A 101 -4.06 -23.16 -6.14
CA LEU A 101 -2.81 -22.41 -6.32
C LEU A 101 -2.94 -21.33 -7.40
N ASP A 102 -3.66 -21.61 -8.49
CA ASP A 102 -3.99 -20.63 -9.53
C ASP A 102 -4.78 -19.45 -8.97
N LEU A 103 -5.81 -19.72 -8.15
CA LEU A 103 -6.59 -18.66 -7.51
C LEU A 103 -5.73 -17.82 -6.57
N LEU A 104 -4.95 -18.45 -5.68
CA LEU A 104 -4.07 -17.75 -4.75
C LEU A 104 -3.07 -16.86 -5.51
N THR A 105 -2.42 -17.41 -6.54
CA THR A 105 -1.45 -16.70 -7.37
C THR A 105 -2.10 -15.53 -8.10
N SER A 106 -3.29 -15.74 -8.68
CA SER A 106 -4.08 -14.70 -9.33
C SER A 106 -4.43 -13.57 -8.37
N TYR A 107 -4.89 -13.89 -7.16
CA TYR A 107 -5.20 -12.88 -6.14
C TYR A 107 -3.97 -12.06 -5.77
N VAL A 108 -2.85 -12.71 -5.45
CA VAL A 108 -1.57 -12.03 -5.15
C VAL A 108 -1.16 -11.09 -6.29
N ASN A 109 -1.17 -11.57 -7.53
CA ASN A 109 -0.75 -10.78 -8.68
C ASN A 109 -1.70 -9.65 -9.06
N SER A 110 -2.97 -9.76 -8.69
CA SER A 110 -3.97 -8.73 -8.99
C SER A 110 -3.89 -7.52 -8.05
N LEU A 111 -3.37 -7.70 -6.83
CA LEU A 111 -3.41 -6.68 -5.76
C LEU A 111 -2.53 -5.46 -5.99
N PRO A 112 -1.29 -5.57 -6.53
CA PRO A 112 -0.47 -4.43 -6.83
C PRO A 112 -1.23 -3.38 -7.64
N ARG A 113 -1.23 -2.15 -7.14
CA ARG A 113 -1.87 -1.01 -7.77
C ARG A 113 -1.07 0.24 -7.53
N LYS A 114 -1.17 1.21 -8.44
CA LYS A 114 -0.57 2.52 -8.28
C LYS A 114 -1.61 3.48 -7.69
N PHE A 115 -1.24 4.29 -6.70
CA PHE A 115 -2.15 5.26 -6.08
C PHE A 115 -2.01 6.65 -6.71
N PHE A 116 -3.15 7.28 -7.02
CA PHE A 116 -3.21 8.66 -7.50
C PHE A 116 -4.37 9.42 -6.86
N LEU A 117 -4.14 10.71 -6.56
CA LEU A 117 -5.21 11.57 -6.06
C LEU A 117 -6.19 11.91 -7.19
N SER A 118 -7.47 11.63 -6.94
CA SER A 118 -8.62 12.17 -7.65
C SER A 118 -9.14 13.44 -6.96
N ASN A 119 -10.05 14.18 -7.60
CA ASN A 119 -10.60 15.40 -6.98
C ASN A 119 -11.40 15.06 -5.71
N THR A 120 -12.11 13.92 -5.70
CA THR A 120 -12.97 13.51 -4.58
C THR A 120 -12.19 12.96 -3.39
N ASN A 121 -10.88 12.74 -3.55
CA ASN A 121 -10.04 12.28 -2.45
C ASN A 121 -9.63 13.41 -1.50
N ILE A 122 -9.77 14.68 -1.89
CA ILE A 122 -9.46 15.82 -1.03
C ILE A 122 -10.74 16.26 -0.31
N LYS A 123 -10.88 15.91 0.98
CA LYS A 123 -12.08 16.17 1.80
C LYS A 123 -12.26 17.65 2.09
N ASP A 124 -11.17 18.31 2.48
CA ASP A 124 -11.13 19.73 2.79
C ASP A 124 -9.93 20.37 2.09
N PRO A 125 -10.06 20.74 0.80
CA PRO A 125 -8.95 21.29 0.04
C PRO A 125 -8.51 22.64 0.58
N LYS A 126 -9.43 23.42 1.17
CA LYS A 126 -9.15 24.75 1.69
C LYS A 126 -8.38 24.69 3.00
N GLY A 127 -8.81 23.84 3.93
CA GLY A 127 -8.09 23.56 5.17
C GLY A 127 -6.71 22.97 4.91
N LEU A 128 -6.59 22.08 3.91
CA LEU A 128 -5.30 21.47 3.54
C LEU A 128 -4.26 22.54 3.17
N VAL A 129 -4.57 23.44 2.23
CA VAL A 129 -3.61 24.47 1.80
C VAL A 129 -3.31 25.47 2.93
N LYS A 130 -4.29 25.78 3.79
CA LYS A 130 -4.06 26.62 4.98
C LYS A 130 -3.08 25.94 5.94
N LEU A 131 -3.26 24.64 6.19
CA LEU A 131 -2.36 23.86 7.04
C LEU A 131 -0.95 23.82 6.47
N MET A 132 -0.82 23.46 5.18
CA MET A 132 0.47 23.37 4.49
C MET A 132 1.24 24.69 4.59
N VAL A 133 0.60 25.82 4.28
CA VAL A 133 1.26 27.14 4.36
C VAL A 133 1.65 27.47 5.79
N ARG A 134 0.76 27.26 6.76
CA ARG A 134 1.03 27.53 8.18
C ARG A 134 2.21 26.73 8.69
N GLU A 135 2.21 25.41 8.50
CA GLU A 135 3.25 24.51 9.00
C GLU A 135 4.58 24.72 8.27
N SER A 136 4.56 25.13 7.01
CA SER A 136 5.80 25.43 6.25
C SER A 136 6.62 26.59 6.82
N ASN A 137 6.00 27.45 7.64
CA ASN A 137 6.67 28.59 8.27
C ASN A 137 7.18 28.25 9.69
N SER A 138 7.01 27.01 10.14
CA SER A 138 7.60 26.51 11.38
C SER A 138 9.13 26.55 11.31
N THR A 139 9.76 26.75 12.47
CA THR A 139 11.21 26.59 12.66
C THR A 139 11.62 25.12 12.81
N LEU A 140 10.67 24.25 13.16
CA LEU A 140 10.87 22.80 13.24
C LEU A 140 10.53 22.14 11.90
N ASP A 141 11.38 21.22 11.47
CA ASP A 141 11.15 20.40 10.28
C ASP A 141 9.86 19.61 10.40
N ASN A 142 9.10 19.64 9.31
CA ASN A 142 7.82 18.95 9.15
C ASN A 142 7.55 18.73 7.65
N PRO A 143 6.59 17.84 7.30
CA PRO A 143 6.28 17.55 5.90
C PRO A 143 5.96 18.78 5.05
N SER A 144 5.23 19.76 5.58
CA SER A 144 4.85 20.98 4.84
C SER A 144 6.07 21.85 4.53
N ARG A 145 6.99 22.00 5.47
CA ARG A 145 8.24 22.74 5.28
C ARG A 145 9.15 22.03 4.28
N TYR A 146 9.33 20.73 4.42
CA TYR A 146 10.13 19.93 3.48
C TYR A 146 9.56 19.96 2.06
N ILE A 147 8.24 19.83 1.90
CA ILE A 147 7.59 19.94 0.59
C ILE A 147 7.86 21.31 -0.03
N LYS A 148 7.73 22.40 0.73
CA LYS A 148 8.02 23.76 0.25
C LYS A 148 9.48 23.93 -0.19
N GLU A 149 10.42 23.40 0.57
CA GLU A 149 11.85 23.70 0.41
C GLU A 149 12.57 22.76 -0.57
N SER A 150 12.06 21.53 -0.73
CA SER A 150 12.77 20.48 -1.47
C SER A 150 11.97 19.87 -2.61
N ILE A 151 10.63 19.91 -2.59
CA ILE A 151 9.80 19.16 -3.54
C ILE A 151 9.03 20.08 -4.49
N ALA A 152 8.37 21.11 -3.96
CA ALA A 152 7.55 22.01 -4.74
C ALA A 152 8.42 22.97 -5.54
N SER A 153 8.10 23.17 -6.82
CA SER A 153 8.69 24.29 -7.56
C SER A 153 8.24 25.63 -6.93
N PRO A 154 9.00 26.72 -7.14
CA PRO A 154 8.58 28.05 -6.70
C PRO A 154 7.18 28.43 -7.20
N GLU A 155 6.82 28.05 -8.42
CA GLU A 155 5.50 28.30 -9.03
C GLU A 155 4.40 27.45 -8.39
N GLU A 156 4.66 26.17 -8.12
CA GLU A 156 3.73 25.28 -7.45
C GLU A 156 3.46 25.78 -6.02
N TRP A 157 4.51 26.14 -5.28
CA TRP A 157 4.36 26.67 -3.92
C TRP A 157 3.63 28.02 -3.89
N LYS A 158 3.95 28.92 -4.84
CA LYS A 158 3.22 30.19 -5.00
C LYS A 158 1.73 29.96 -5.24
N GLN A 159 1.36 28.93 -6.02
CA GLN A 159 -0.03 28.56 -6.21
C GLN A 159 -0.68 28.04 -4.92
N ILE A 160 0.00 27.22 -4.13
CA ILE A 160 -0.49 26.76 -2.81
C ILE A 160 -0.74 27.96 -1.87
N VAL A 161 0.18 28.92 -1.83
CA VAL A 161 -0.01 30.17 -1.05
C VAL A 161 -1.20 30.96 -1.55
N ALA A 162 -1.35 31.12 -2.88
CA ALA A 162 -2.51 31.81 -3.45
C ALA A 162 -3.82 31.10 -3.10
N PHE A 163 -3.87 29.77 -3.13
CA PHE A 163 -5.03 28.99 -2.68
C PHE A 163 -5.30 29.18 -1.19
N ALA A 164 -4.26 29.26 -0.35
CA ALA A 164 -4.39 29.48 1.09
C ALA A 164 -4.95 30.87 1.46
N SER A 165 -4.73 31.89 0.62
CA SER A 165 -5.25 33.24 0.84
C SER A 165 -6.70 33.48 0.37
N GLN A 166 -7.28 32.57 -0.43
CA GLN A 166 -8.68 32.68 -0.86
C GLN A 166 -9.65 32.41 0.31
N ASP A 167 -10.92 32.81 0.22
CA ASP A 167 -11.91 32.44 1.23
C ASP A 167 -12.26 30.94 1.13
N ASP A 168 -12.47 30.45 -0.09
CA ASP A 168 -12.77 29.06 -0.42
C ASP A 168 -12.15 28.64 -1.77
N LEU A 169 -12.04 27.33 -2.04
CA LEU A 169 -11.51 26.79 -3.29
C LEU A 169 -12.62 26.23 -4.17
N LYS A 170 -12.77 26.81 -5.36
CA LYS A 170 -13.71 26.31 -6.38
C LYS A 170 -13.18 25.02 -7.01
N GLU A 171 -14.04 24.27 -7.69
CA GLU A 171 -13.68 23.01 -8.34
C GLU A 171 -12.45 23.12 -9.27
N LYS A 172 -12.30 24.25 -9.98
CA LYS A 172 -11.13 24.52 -10.84
C LYS A 172 -9.83 24.60 -10.02
N ASP A 173 -9.88 25.18 -8.83
CA ASP A 173 -8.73 25.32 -7.95
C ASP A 173 -8.41 23.99 -7.27
N VAL A 174 -9.43 23.22 -6.86
CA VAL A 174 -9.25 21.85 -6.37
C VAL A 174 -8.59 20.95 -7.44
N LYS A 175 -9.00 21.07 -8.71
CA LYS A 175 -8.37 20.36 -9.83
C LYS A 175 -6.89 20.72 -10.00
N LYS A 176 -6.52 21.98 -9.79
CA LYS A 176 -5.12 22.44 -9.86
C LYS A 176 -4.33 21.96 -8.66
N LEU A 177 -4.87 22.10 -7.45
CA LEU A 177 -4.26 21.58 -6.22
C LEU A 177 -3.98 20.08 -6.34
N ARG A 178 -4.96 19.28 -6.81
CA ARG A 178 -4.77 17.85 -7.08
C ARG A 178 -3.62 17.57 -8.05
N LYS A 179 -3.46 18.39 -9.10
CA LYS A 179 -2.36 18.21 -10.06
C LYS A 179 -1.00 18.45 -9.39
N ILE A 180 -0.89 19.49 -8.56
CA ILE A 180 0.30 19.79 -7.76
C ILE A 180 0.59 18.65 -6.76
N LEU A 181 -0.42 18.19 -6.02
CA LEU A 181 -0.20 17.08 -5.08
C LEU A 181 0.22 15.78 -5.79
N ASN A 182 -0.32 15.51 -6.98
CA ASN A 182 0.13 14.37 -7.79
C ASN A 182 1.51 14.56 -8.44
N SER A 183 2.01 15.79 -8.64
CA SER A 183 3.40 15.99 -9.06
C SER A 183 4.33 15.63 -7.90
N PHE A 184 4.00 16.06 -6.67
CA PHE A 184 4.76 15.70 -5.47
C PHE A 184 4.84 14.18 -5.27
N ILE A 185 3.73 13.45 -5.43
CA ILE A 185 3.72 11.98 -5.29
C ILE A 185 4.70 11.29 -6.26
N LYS A 186 4.96 11.89 -7.42
CA LYS A 186 5.88 11.34 -8.43
C LYS A 186 7.34 11.64 -8.13
N ASP A 187 7.63 12.58 -7.23
CA ASP A 187 8.98 12.96 -6.88
C ASP A 187 9.61 11.90 -5.97
N PRO A 188 10.72 11.23 -6.38
CA PRO A 188 11.33 10.17 -5.58
C PRO A 188 11.85 10.64 -4.21
N GLU A 189 12.06 11.94 -4.03
CA GLU A 189 12.58 12.53 -2.80
C GLU A 189 11.48 12.98 -1.83
N LEU A 190 10.19 12.85 -2.18
CA LEU A 190 9.08 13.32 -1.33
C LEU A 190 9.11 12.70 0.07
N TYR A 191 9.26 11.38 0.17
CA TYR A 191 9.26 10.73 1.47
C TYR A 191 10.64 10.81 2.13
N ASN A 192 10.72 11.67 3.15
CA ASN A 192 11.86 11.77 4.06
C ASN A 192 11.47 11.17 5.42
N PRO A 193 12.01 10.00 5.80
CA PRO A 193 11.68 9.37 7.08
C PRO A 193 11.88 10.27 8.29
N GLU A 194 12.99 11.00 8.37
CA GLU A 194 13.31 11.84 9.54
C GLU A 194 12.29 12.97 9.73
N VAL A 195 11.83 13.55 8.64
CA VAL A 195 10.80 14.59 8.65
C VAL A 195 9.43 13.99 8.97
N TRP A 196 9.09 12.84 8.39
CA TRP A 196 7.77 12.22 8.57
C TRP A 196 7.58 11.58 9.96
N TYR A 197 8.63 11.04 10.58
CA TYR A 197 8.56 10.53 11.96
C TYR A 197 8.25 11.62 12.98
N ARG A 198 8.57 12.89 12.69
CA ARG A 198 8.18 14.03 13.56
C ARG A 198 6.68 14.29 13.54
N ARG A 199 5.97 13.84 12.49
CA ARG A 199 4.52 13.96 12.36
C ARG A 199 3.79 12.77 13.00
N GLU A 200 4.24 11.56 12.72
CA GLU A 200 3.63 10.33 13.22
C GLU A 200 4.69 9.23 13.42
N VAL A 201 4.69 8.61 14.60
CA VAL A 201 5.44 7.38 14.87
C VAL A 201 4.45 6.23 14.94
N SER A 202 4.36 5.44 13.86
CA SER A 202 3.43 4.33 13.75
C SER A 202 3.99 3.18 12.91
N GLU A 203 3.36 2.00 13.01
CA GLU A 203 3.70 0.83 12.19
C GLU A 203 3.63 1.13 10.69
N ARG A 204 2.67 1.97 10.26
CA ARG A 204 2.53 2.39 8.86
C ARG A 204 3.70 3.24 8.38
N MET A 205 4.33 4.01 9.28
CA MET A 205 5.54 4.78 8.95
C MET A 205 6.77 3.87 8.87
N LEU A 206 6.86 2.89 9.78
CA LEU A 206 7.91 1.86 9.74
C LEU A 206 7.85 1.04 8.45
N GLU A 207 6.65 0.66 8.01
CA GLU A 207 6.41 -0.02 6.72
C GLU A 207 7.04 0.77 5.56
N LEU A 208 6.75 2.07 5.46
CA LEU A 208 7.32 2.94 4.43
C LEU A 208 8.84 3.03 4.50
N SER A 209 9.40 3.22 5.69
CA SER A 209 10.86 3.28 5.87
C SER A 209 11.54 1.97 5.53
N ASN A 210 10.94 0.83 5.87
CA ASN A 210 11.50 -0.48 5.55
C ASN A 210 11.48 -0.74 4.05
N MET A 211 10.40 -0.36 3.36
CA MET A 211 10.33 -0.43 1.90
C MET A 211 11.42 0.43 1.25
N GLN A 212 11.58 1.69 1.68
CA GLN A 212 12.60 2.58 1.13
C GLN A 212 14.03 2.04 1.38
N LYS A 213 14.30 1.52 2.58
CA LYS A 213 15.60 0.94 2.96
C LYS A 213 15.95 -0.32 2.18
N ALA A 214 14.96 -1.13 1.80
CA ALA A 214 15.19 -2.33 1.00
C ALA A 214 15.81 -2.04 -0.37
N GLY A 215 15.61 -0.81 -0.89
CA GLY A 215 16.16 -0.37 -2.17
C GLY A 215 15.47 -1.05 -3.38
N ASN A 216 15.98 -0.76 -4.58
CA ASN A 216 15.48 -1.34 -5.85
C ASN A 216 13.98 -1.16 -6.10
N LEU A 217 13.42 -0.03 -5.67
CA LEU A 217 11.99 0.26 -5.81
C LEU A 217 11.59 0.42 -7.27
N THR A 218 10.48 -0.21 -7.66
CA THR A 218 9.85 0.11 -8.94
C THR A 218 9.24 1.52 -8.91
N LYS A 219 9.01 2.13 -10.07
CA LYS A 219 8.33 3.45 -10.15
C LYS A 219 6.94 3.44 -9.50
N MET A 220 6.26 2.30 -9.51
CA MET A 220 4.95 2.13 -8.86
C MET A 220 5.11 2.09 -7.33
N GLU A 221 6.10 1.36 -6.83
CA GLU A 221 6.36 1.28 -5.39
C GLU A 221 6.79 2.61 -4.81
N GLN A 222 7.71 3.32 -5.46
CA GLN A 222 8.12 4.66 -5.05
C GLN A 222 6.91 5.61 -5.01
N ASN A 223 6.07 5.60 -6.05
CA ASN A 223 4.84 6.39 -6.08
C ASN A 223 3.91 6.04 -4.91
N ASN A 224 3.78 4.76 -4.56
CA ASN A 224 2.89 4.34 -3.48
C ASN A 224 3.43 4.72 -2.10
N ILE A 225 4.75 4.62 -1.88
CA ILE A 225 5.40 5.14 -0.67
C ILE A 225 5.08 6.63 -0.53
N ASN A 226 5.27 7.40 -1.60
CA ASN A 226 5.02 8.83 -1.63
C ASN A 226 3.53 9.19 -1.43
N ALA A 227 2.61 8.42 -2.03
CA ALA A 227 1.18 8.61 -1.85
C ALA A 227 0.75 8.36 -0.39
N LYS A 228 1.23 7.27 0.21
CA LYS A 228 0.97 6.95 1.62
C LYS A 228 1.64 7.97 2.54
N ALA A 229 2.85 8.41 2.25
CA ALA A 229 3.53 9.48 2.98
C ALA A 229 2.70 10.77 2.97
N LEU A 230 2.22 11.21 1.79
CA LEU A 230 1.36 12.39 1.68
C LEU A 230 0.06 12.23 2.47
N TYR A 231 -0.57 11.05 2.40
CA TYR A 231 -1.75 10.72 3.19
C TYR A 231 -1.49 10.81 4.70
N LEU A 232 -0.38 10.25 5.19
CA LEU A 232 0.01 10.27 6.61
C LEU A 232 0.42 11.67 7.09
N ALA A 233 0.93 12.54 6.20
CA ALA A 233 1.20 13.92 6.55
C ALA A 233 -0.09 14.70 6.86
N TYR A 234 -1.17 14.44 6.11
CA TYR A 234 -2.43 15.19 6.16
C TYR A 234 -3.68 14.28 6.24
N PRO A 235 -3.79 13.38 7.23
CA PRO A 235 -4.79 12.29 7.24
C PRO A 235 -6.24 12.79 7.34
N GLU A 236 -6.46 13.94 7.97
CA GLU A 236 -7.80 14.54 8.11
C GLU A 236 -8.33 15.11 6.78
N TYR A 237 -7.43 15.48 5.87
CA TYR A 237 -7.74 16.21 4.64
C TYR A 237 -7.94 15.29 3.44
N PHE A 238 -7.55 14.03 3.55
CA PHE A 238 -7.69 13.04 2.48
C PHE A 238 -8.67 11.93 2.85
N SER A 239 -9.35 11.38 1.84
CA SER A 239 -9.96 10.06 1.94
C SER A 239 -8.87 9.02 2.22
N LYS A 240 -9.27 7.89 2.83
CA LYS A 240 -8.38 6.72 2.97
C LYS A 240 -7.73 6.35 1.63
N LEU A 241 -6.49 5.89 1.67
CA LEU A 241 -5.64 5.66 0.49
C LEU A 241 -6.22 4.59 -0.45
N ASP A 242 -6.92 3.59 0.09
CA ASP A 242 -7.62 2.54 -0.66
C ASP A 242 -8.69 3.10 -1.64
N LYS A 243 -9.27 4.26 -1.31
CA LYS A 243 -10.25 4.99 -2.14
C LYS A 243 -9.62 5.93 -3.18
N TRP A 244 -8.30 6.02 -3.24
CA TRP A 244 -7.63 6.82 -4.28
C TRP A 244 -7.77 6.11 -5.63
N ASP A 245 -7.60 6.84 -6.74
CA ASP A 245 -7.74 6.26 -8.07
C ASP A 245 -6.67 5.19 -8.33
N LYS A 246 -6.96 4.32 -9.31
CA LYS A 246 -6.09 3.23 -9.82
C LYS A 246 -5.45 3.65 -11.13
#